data_AF-A0A128FD91-F1
#
_entry.id   AF-A0A128FD91-F1
#
_cell.length_a   1.000
_cell.length_b   1.000
_cell.length_c   1.000
_cell.angle_alpha   90.00
_cell.angle_beta   90.00
_cell.angle_gamma   90.00
#
_symmetry.space_group_name_H-M   'P 1'
#
loop_
_entity.id
_entity.type
_entity.pdbx_description
1 polymer ?
#
loop_
_entity_poly.entity_id
_entity_poly.type
_entity_poly.pdbx_seq_one_letter_code
_entity_poly.pdbx_strand_id
1 'polypeptide(L)'
;MRFTLFGIITLMFLGLFPWQSAKADSSCQPVEKDGWQVVDQSCQVGSGLWSKRPIRNDGRFWVQCGVVSQLPKPWFAKEIEAVLMQDKLVFREEGDKYRCLVGPFERYSEAEIVKDVMKQRKVFASAFIRDVSLPENASKVSKPDKPSKVKAAKASKLMPAKTTRQYIDVGALKSPMPETGEPRYSDKQNVWWRATIKEANQACRQDGMTLVSESTLKALSSMPDWKNTYPSRLPYWVSEMRAFDVVMGISMPLSLESALLVLCEPSP
;
A
#
# COMPACT_ATOMS: atom_id res chain seq x y z
N MET A 1 38.49 -25.88 73.70
CA MET A 1 37.36 -24.99 73.37
C MET A 1 37.72 -24.21 72.12
N ARG A 2 36.80 -24.12 71.14
CA ARG A 2 36.86 -23.46 69.82
C ARG A 2 37.30 -24.29 68.61
N PHE A 3 36.28 -24.97 68.06
CA PHE A 3 36.03 -25.10 66.62
C PHE A 3 35.86 -23.72 65.96
N THR A 4 36.29 -23.60 64.70
CA THR A 4 35.66 -22.92 63.54
C THR A 4 36.73 -22.73 62.46
N LEU A 5 36.49 -22.74 61.15
CA LEU A 5 35.48 -23.30 60.25
C LEU A 5 36.08 -23.03 58.85
N PHE A 6 35.99 -23.97 57.92
CA PHE A 6 36.35 -23.79 56.51
C PHE A 6 35.56 -22.63 55.89
N GLY A 7 36.24 -21.70 55.22
CA GLY A 7 35.62 -20.63 54.43
C GLY A 7 36.14 -20.68 52.99
N ILE A 8 35.57 -21.58 52.17
CA ILE A 8 35.75 -21.56 50.71
C ILE A 8 34.80 -20.49 50.17
N ILE A 9 35.36 -19.36 49.73
CA ILE A 9 34.62 -18.32 49.03
C ILE A 9 34.61 -18.69 47.54
N THR A 10 33.57 -19.40 47.13
CA THR A 10 33.24 -19.63 45.72
C THR A 10 32.53 -18.37 45.21
N LEU A 11 33.26 -17.50 44.51
CA LEU A 11 32.70 -16.31 43.88
C LEU A 11 31.81 -16.74 42.70
N MET A 12 30.50 -16.77 42.91
CA MET A 12 29.49 -16.98 41.89
C MET A 12 29.45 -15.72 40.99
N PHE A 13 30.16 -15.74 39.86
CA PHE A 13 30.01 -14.75 38.80
C PHE A 13 28.65 -14.98 38.11
N LEU A 14 27.59 -14.39 38.69
CA LEU A 14 26.30 -14.21 38.04
C LEU A 14 26.52 -13.34 36.80
N GLY A 15 26.23 -13.92 35.64
CA GLY A 15 26.43 -13.33 34.33
C GLY A 15 25.69 -12.01 34.18
N LEU A 16 26.45 -10.94 33.99
CA LEU A 16 26.00 -9.77 33.25
C LEU A 16 26.02 -10.14 31.77
N PHE A 17 24.96 -10.82 31.31
CA PHE A 17 24.63 -10.77 29.89
C PHE A 17 24.25 -9.32 29.60
N PRO A 18 25.00 -8.58 28.77
CA PRO A 18 24.53 -7.29 28.31
C PRO A 18 23.22 -7.55 27.55
N TRP A 19 22.12 -7.08 28.12
CA TRP A 19 20.88 -6.90 27.38
C TRP A 19 21.24 -6.03 26.18
N GLN A 20 21.38 -6.65 25.02
CA GLN A 20 21.51 -5.93 23.76
C GLN A 20 20.16 -5.26 23.53
N SER A 21 20.05 -4.00 23.94
CA SER A 21 18.97 -3.12 23.48
C SER A 21 18.95 -3.19 21.96
N ALA A 22 17.79 -3.56 21.41
CA ALA A 22 17.54 -3.50 19.98
C ALA A 22 17.94 -2.11 19.48
N LYS A 23 18.82 -2.04 18.48
CA LYS A 23 19.24 -0.77 17.87
C LYS A 23 18.00 -0.06 17.35
N ALA A 24 17.59 1.01 18.04
CA ALA A 24 16.65 1.98 17.48
C ALA A 24 17.31 2.55 16.23
N ASP A 25 16.67 2.35 15.07
CA ASP A 25 17.17 2.88 13.81
C ASP A 25 17.11 4.41 13.92
N SER A 26 18.27 5.06 13.96
CA SER A 26 18.40 6.49 14.28
C SER A 26 17.74 7.41 13.24
N SER A 27 17.22 6.86 12.15
CA SER A 27 16.57 7.58 11.05
C SER A 27 15.10 7.92 11.27
N CYS A 28 14.47 7.43 12.33
CA CYS A 28 13.04 7.69 12.61
C CYS A 28 12.85 8.17 14.04
N GLN A 29 13.59 9.21 14.44
CA GLN A 29 13.42 9.85 15.75
C GLN A 29 12.24 10.82 15.68
N PRO A 30 11.14 10.58 16.40
CA PRO A 30 10.00 11.48 16.40
C PRO A 30 10.30 12.75 17.21
N VAL A 31 9.79 13.87 16.72
CA VAL A 31 9.79 15.18 17.37
C VAL A 31 8.34 15.62 17.56
N GLU A 32 8.01 16.13 18.74
CA GLU A 32 6.67 16.63 19.01
C GLU A 32 6.41 17.97 18.29
N LYS A 33 5.33 18.04 17.52
CA LYS A 33 4.86 19.25 16.81
C LYS A 33 3.34 19.30 16.86
N ASP A 34 2.77 20.39 17.39
CA ASP A 34 1.33 20.60 17.53
C ASP A 34 0.58 19.44 18.24
N GLY A 35 1.25 18.78 19.20
CA GLY A 35 0.72 17.62 19.93
C GLY A 35 0.83 16.28 19.20
N TRP A 36 1.59 16.21 18.10
CA TRP A 36 1.82 14.99 17.33
C TRP A 36 3.28 14.61 17.26
N GLN A 37 3.55 13.31 17.20
CA GLN A 37 4.88 12.77 16.91
C GLN A 37 5.16 12.89 15.41
N VAL A 38 6.18 13.65 15.04
CA VAL A 38 6.55 13.93 13.64
C VAL A 38 7.95 13.38 13.36
N VAL A 39 8.09 12.61 12.29
CA VAL A 39 9.38 12.13 11.78
C VAL A 39 9.72 12.84 10.47
N ASP A 40 11.00 12.98 10.19
CA ASP A 40 11.46 13.65 8.97
C ASP A 40 11.39 12.74 7.73
N GLN A 41 11.57 13.34 6.54
CA GLN A 41 11.48 12.61 5.27
C GLN A 41 12.57 11.52 5.11
N SER A 42 13.68 11.57 5.84
CA SER A 42 14.70 10.51 5.83
C SER A 42 14.22 9.22 6.53
N CYS A 43 13.16 9.29 7.34
CA CYS A 43 12.56 8.12 7.95
C CYS A 43 12.03 7.18 6.87
N GLN A 44 12.60 5.96 6.83
CA GLN A 44 12.30 4.99 5.80
C GLN A 44 10.96 4.30 6.08
N VAL A 45 10.01 4.50 5.16
CA VAL A 45 8.66 3.94 5.28
C VAL A 45 8.33 2.96 4.15
N GLY A 46 9.25 2.73 3.21
CA GLY A 46 9.20 1.66 2.21
C GLY A 46 8.37 1.93 0.96
N SER A 47 7.68 0.92 0.44
CA SER A 47 6.63 1.06 -0.60
C SER A 47 5.30 0.48 -0.13
N GLY A 48 4.18 0.97 -0.68
CA GLY A 48 2.85 0.42 -0.38
C GLY A 48 2.63 -1.00 -0.93
N LEU A 49 2.15 -1.90 -0.08
CA LEU A 49 1.72 -3.26 -0.39
C LEU A 49 0.20 -3.27 -0.68
N TRP A 50 -0.16 -3.25 -1.97
CA TRP A 50 -1.56 -3.31 -2.42
C TRP A 50 -1.83 -4.51 -3.33
N SER A 51 -1.76 -5.73 -2.79
CA SER A 51 -2.42 -6.96 -3.33
C SER A 51 -1.78 -8.27 -2.86
N LYS A 52 -0.45 -8.33 -2.78
CA LYS A 52 0.28 -9.53 -2.38
C LYS A 52 0.77 -9.37 -0.95
N ARG A 53 0.46 -10.35 -0.09
CA ARG A 53 1.14 -10.48 1.19
C ARG A 53 2.64 -10.58 0.93
N PRO A 54 3.49 -9.94 1.75
CA PRO A 54 4.92 -10.11 1.61
C PRO A 54 5.26 -11.60 1.73
N ILE A 55 6.27 -12.06 0.98
CA ILE A 55 6.71 -13.46 0.98
C ILE A 55 7.12 -13.88 2.39
N ARG A 56 7.62 -12.93 3.17
CA ARG A 56 8.05 -13.07 4.56
C ARG A 56 7.09 -12.33 5.48
N ASN A 57 6.73 -12.94 6.60
CA ASN A 57 5.93 -12.28 7.63
C ASN A 57 6.77 -11.33 8.48
N ASP A 58 8.07 -11.56 8.58
CA ASP A 58 9.01 -10.74 9.34
C ASP A 58 9.58 -9.60 8.48
N GLY A 59 9.69 -8.41 9.07
CA GLY A 59 10.15 -7.22 8.37
C GLY A 59 9.87 -5.95 9.14
N ARG A 60 9.82 -4.81 8.45
CA ARG A 60 9.36 -3.54 9.01
C ARG A 60 8.21 -3.02 8.19
N PHE A 61 7.04 -3.00 8.80
CA PHE A 61 5.79 -2.65 8.15
C PHE A 61 5.19 -1.40 8.78
N TRP A 62 4.75 -0.48 7.96
CA TRP A 62 3.99 0.70 8.40
C TRP A 62 2.57 0.59 7.91
N VAL A 63 1.57 0.97 8.70
CA VAL A 63 0.21 1.18 8.19
C VAL A 63 0.08 2.66 7.85
N GLN A 64 -0.03 2.99 6.56
CA GLN A 64 -0.34 4.35 6.14
C GLN A 64 -1.83 4.61 6.27
N CYS A 65 -2.18 5.62 7.05
CA CYS A 65 -3.56 6.01 7.32
C CYS A 65 -4.09 7.16 6.48
N GLY A 66 -3.21 7.90 5.79
CA GLY A 66 -3.59 8.99 4.91
C GLY A 66 -2.44 9.95 4.63
N VAL A 67 -2.74 11.00 3.87
CA VAL A 67 -1.85 12.15 3.66
C VAL A 67 -2.68 13.42 3.85
N VAL A 68 -2.18 14.35 4.66
CA VAL A 68 -2.86 15.59 5.02
C VAL A 68 -1.94 16.78 4.73
N SER A 69 -2.49 17.94 4.39
CA SER A 69 -1.71 19.17 4.16
C SER A 69 -1.29 19.87 5.47
N GLN A 70 -1.98 19.56 6.57
CA GLN A 70 -1.72 20.14 7.88
C GLN A 70 -1.89 19.05 8.94
N LEU A 71 -1.12 19.15 10.03
CA LEU A 71 -1.30 18.29 11.17
C LEU A 71 -2.74 18.43 11.70
N PRO A 72 -3.45 17.32 11.97
CA PRO A 72 -4.80 17.40 12.50
C PRO A 72 -4.84 18.12 13.84
N LYS A 73 -5.99 18.66 14.23
CA LYS A 73 -6.11 19.24 15.57
C LYS A 73 -6.03 18.13 16.64
N PRO A 74 -5.55 18.42 17.86
CA PRO A 74 -5.41 17.42 18.92
C PRO A 74 -6.70 16.63 19.25
N TRP A 75 -7.89 17.20 19.02
CA TRP A 75 -9.15 16.46 19.20
C TRP A 75 -9.28 15.26 18.26
N PHE A 76 -8.64 15.30 17.09
CA PHE A 76 -8.60 14.19 16.13
C PHE A 76 -7.80 13.02 16.68
N ALA A 77 -6.82 13.28 17.56
CA ALA A 77 -6.10 12.23 18.27
C ALA A 77 -7.11 11.35 18.99
N LYS A 78 -8.01 11.91 19.81
CA LYS A 78 -9.03 11.16 20.58
C LYS A 78 -9.89 10.20 19.75
N GLU A 79 -10.21 10.56 18.51
CA GLU A 79 -10.96 9.70 17.58
C GLU A 79 -10.12 8.47 17.12
N ILE A 80 -8.80 8.64 17.04
CA ILE A 80 -7.82 7.58 16.77
C ILE A 80 -7.45 6.79 18.03
N GLU A 81 -7.31 7.47 19.18
CA GLU A 81 -6.94 6.88 20.48
C GLU A 81 -7.88 5.73 20.88
N ALA A 82 -9.17 5.85 20.53
CA ALA A 82 -10.17 4.81 20.79
C ALA A 82 -9.95 3.53 19.95
N VAL A 83 -9.06 3.56 18.96
CA VAL A 83 -8.88 2.51 17.94
C VAL A 83 -7.46 1.96 17.90
N LEU A 84 -6.46 2.75 18.30
CA LEU A 84 -5.04 2.44 18.10
C LEU A 84 -4.20 2.76 19.33
N MET A 85 -3.14 1.97 19.53
CA MET A 85 -2.09 2.26 20.50
C MET A 85 -1.41 3.58 20.10
N GLN A 86 -1.64 4.65 20.89
CA GLN A 86 -1.24 6.02 20.58
C GLN A 86 0.27 6.17 20.35
N ASP A 87 1.05 5.36 21.03
CA ASP A 87 2.51 5.36 21.04
C ASP A 87 3.12 5.00 19.67
N LYS A 88 2.33 4.42 18.76
CA LYS A 88 2.81 4.01 17.43
C LYS A 88 2.34 4.92 16.29
N LEU A 89 1.57 5.97 16.56
CA LEU A 89 1.11 6.90 15.51
C LEU A 89 2.13 8.03 15.32
N VAL A 90 2.62 8.18 14.10
CA VAL A 90 3.53 9.26 13.70
C VAL A 90 3.09 9.90 12.39
N PHE A 91 3.47 11.16 12.19
CA PHE A 91 3.34 11.86 10.92
C PHE A 91 4.72 12.04 10.30
N ARG A 92 4.90 11.62 9.05
CA ARG A 92 6.13 11.91 8.29
C ARG A 92 5.96 13.19 7.50
N GLU A 93 6.83 14.16 7.72
CA GLU A 93 6.87 15.42 6.97
C GLU A 93 7.46 15.20 5.57
N GLU A 94 6.71 15.60 4.54
CA GLU A 94 7.04 15.41 3.12
C GLU A 94 6.75 16.71 2.36
N GLY A 95 7.63 17.70 2.50
CA GLY A 95 7.45 19.03 1.92
C GLY A 95 6.28 19.78 2.58
N ASP A 96 5.20 20.00 1.83
CA ASP A 96 4.00 20.72 2.28
C ASP A 96 2.92 19.79 2.87
N LYS A 97 3.25 18.50 3.08
CA LYS A 97 2.30 17.47 3.48
C LYS A 97 2.85 16.62 4.61
N TYR A 98 1.93 15.95 5.29
CA TYR A 98 2.20 14.98 6.32
C TYR A 98 1.57 13.64 5.97
N ARG A 99 2.38 12.59 5.97
CA ARG A 99 1.91 11.21 5.79
C ARG A 99 1.63 10.60 7.16
N CYS A 100 0.39 10.19 7.38
CA CYS A 100 -0.07 9.51 8.59
C CYS A 100 0.40 8.05 8.56
N LEU A 101 1.11 7.61 9.60
CA LEU A 101 1.72 6.27 9.70
C LEU A 101 1.52 5.68 11.10
N VAL A 102 1.19 4.39 11.16
CA VAL A 102 1.14 3.62 12.41
C VAL A 102 2.19 2.51 12.35
N GLY A 103 3.04 2.41 13.37
CA GLY A 103 4.09 1.40 13.47
C GLY A 103 5.44 1.98 13.94
N PRO A 104 6.57 1.38 13.53
CA PRO A 104 6.66 0.21 12.65
C PRO A 104 6.20 -1.08 13.35
N PHE A 105 5.76 -2.06 12.58
CA PHE A 105 5.43 -3.40 13.02
C PHE A 105 6.46 -4.40 12.51
N GLU A 106 6.89 -5.32 13.38
CA GLU A 106 7.85 -6.37 13.02
C GLU A 106 7.23 -7.48 12.17
N ARG A 107 5.90 -7.62 12.26
CA ARG A 107 5.14 -8.69 11.60
C ARG A 107 4.06 -8.12 10.71
N TYR A 108 4.00 -8.59 9.46
CA TYR A 108 2.95 -8.23 8.51
C TYR A 108 1.56 -8.53 9.07
N SER A 109 1.39 -9.66 9.76
CA SER A 109 0.12 -10.03 10.40
C SER A 109 -0.38 -9.00 11.42
N GLU A 110 0.52 -8.33 12.14
CA GLU A 110 0.16 -7.28 13.11
C GLU A 110 -0.28 -6.01 12.38
N ALA A 111 0.46 -5.61 11.33
CA ALA A 111 0.09 -4.51 10.46
C ALA A 111 -1.24 -4.76 9.72
N GLU A 112 -1.55 -6.01 9.36
CA GLU A 112 -2.81 -6.41 8.73
C GLU A 112 -4.01 -6.22 9.65
N ILE A 113 -3.91 -6.65 10.91
CA ILE A 113 -4.96 -6.42 11.91
C ILE A 113 -5.21 -4.93 12.11
N VAL A 114 -4.13 -4.15 12.30
CA VAL A 114 -4.21 -2.70 12.50
C VAL A 114 -4.87 -2.02 11.31
N LYS A 115 -4.42 -2.32 10.08
CA LYS A 115 -5.06 -1.81 8.86
C LYS A 115 -6.55 -2.12 8.82
N ASP A 116 -6.95 -3.37 9.10
CA ASP A 116 -8.35 -3.77 8.99
C ASP A 116 -9.24 -3.07 10.03
N VAL A 117 -8.75 -2.90 11.26
CA VAL A 117 -9.42 -2.12 12.31
C VAL A 117 -9.56 -0.65 11.89
N MET A 118 -8.50 -0.04 11.36
CA MET A 118 -8.53 1.35 10.89
C MET A 118 -9.58 1.54 9.79
N LYS A 119 -9.63 0.64 8.80
CA LYS A 119 -10.57 0.73 7.67
C LYS A 119 -12.05 0.65 8.06
N GLN A 120 -12.38 0.22 9.28
CA GLN A 120 -13.75 0.29 9.81
C GLN A 120 -14.21 1.74 10.05
N ARG A 121 -13.28 2.68 10.21
CA ARG A 121 -13.56 4.12 10.29
C ARG A 121 -13.47 4.74 8.91
N LYS A 122 -14.48 5.53 8.53
CA LYS A 122 -14.53 6.19 7.21
C LYS A 122 -13.29 7.04 6.92
N VAL A 123 -12.72 7.67 7.96
CA VAL A 123 -11.54 8.54 7.86
C VAL A 123 -10.26 7.78 7.45
N PHE A 124 -10.20 6.46 7.66
CA PHE A 124 -9.06 5.61 7.27
C PHE A 124 -9.45 4.55 6.25
N ALA A 125 -10.51 4.76 5.48
CA ALA A 125 -10.97 3.80 4.48
C ALA A 125 -9.88 3.46 3.45
N SER A 126 -8.94 4.38 3.21
CA SER A 126 -7.79 4.21 2.31
C SER A 126 -6.56 3.59 2.98
N ALA A 127 -6.62 3.15 4.25
CA ALA A 127 -5.44 2.65 4.94
C ALA A 127 -4.84 1.39 4.28
N PHE A 128 -3.51 1.32 4.24
CA PHE A 128 -2.75 0.23 3.64
C PHE A 128 -1.40 0.00 4.31
N ILE A 129 -0.79 -1.15 4.06
CA ILE A 129 0.51 -1.51 4.64
C ILE A 129 1.63 -1.07 3.68
N ARG A 130 2.74 -0.59 4.22
CA ARG A 130 3.98 -0.31 3.51
C ARG A 130 5.08 -1.23 4.04
N ASP A 131 6.01 -1.62 3.17
CA ASP A 131 7.14 -2.50 3.49
C ASP A 131 8.46 -1.78 3.21
N VAL A 132 9.27 -1.60 4.27
CA VAL A 132 10.56 -0.91 4.21
C VAL A 132 11.60 -1.64 3.35
N SER A 133 11.42 -2.94 3.11
CA SER A 133 12.30 -3.70 2.20
C SER A 133 12.12 -3.33 0.72
N LEU A 134 11.06 -2.60 0.38
CA LEU A 134 10.76 -2.16 -0.99
C LEU A 134 11.10 -0.67 -1.19
N PRO A 135 11.67 -0.28 -2.34
CA PRO A 135 12.09 1.09 -2.60
C PRO A 135 10.90 2.03 -2.86
N GLU A 136 10.88 3.16 -2.16
CA GLU A 136 9.79 4.15 -2.19
C GLU A 136 9.52 4.75 -3.59
N ASN A 137 10.52 4.74 -4.48
CA ASN A 137 10.51 5.37 -5.80
C ASN A 137 10.23 4.41 -6.98
N ALA A 138 9.40 3.38 -6.81
CA ALA A 138 8.99 2.50 -7.92
C ALA A 138 8.19 3.23 -9.04
N SER A 139 7.94 4.54 -8.91
CA SER A 139 7.11 5.36 -9.82
C SER A 139 7.87 6.09 -10.95
N LYS A 140 9.15 5.80 -11.21
CA LYS A 140 9.78 6.20 -12.48
C LYS A 140 10.08 4.99 -13.34
N VAL A 141 9.08 4.54 -14.09
CA VAL A 141 9.34 3.75 -15.29
C VAL A 141 9.46 4.72 -16.46
N SER A 142 10.72 4.89 -16.87
CA SER A 142 11.12 5.27 -18.21
C SER A 142 10.22 4.62 -19.25
N LYS A 143 9.81 5.41 -20.25
CA LYS A 143 9.03 5.02 -21.42
C LYS A 143 9.44 3.62 -21.90
N PRO A 144 8.49 2.78 -22.39
CA PRO A 144 8.84 1.50 -22.98
C PRO A 144 9.84 1.73 -24.11
N ASP A 145 11.01 1.13 -24.01
CA ASP A 145 11.98 1.12 -25.10
C ASP A 145 11.34 0.51 -26.35
N LYS A 146 11.58 1.21 -27.46
CA LYS A 146 11.24 0.80 -28.82
C LYS A 146 11.73 -0.63 -29.07
N PRO A 147 10.98 -1.48 -29.78
CA PRO A 147 11.32 -2.90 -29.90
C PRO A 147 12.61 -3.07 -30.71
N SER A 148 13.69 -3.46 -30.02
CA SER A 148 14.91 -3.94 -30.67
C SER A 148 14.71 -5.39 -31.08
N LYS A 149 14.80 -5.64 -32.38
CA LYS A 149 14.81 -6.97 -33.00
C LYS A 149 15.95 -7.78 -32.43
N VAL A 150 15.65 -8.84 -31.68
CA VAL A 150 16.58 -9.97 -31.50
C VAL A 150 15.85 -11.26 -31.83
N LYS A 151 16.54 -12.07 -32.63
CA LYS A 151 16.09 -13.25 -33.35
C LYS A 151 15.57 -14.36 -32.43
N ALA A 152 14.65 -15.13 -33.01
CA ALA A 152 14.00 -16.31 -32.46
C ALA A 152 14.97 -17.36 -31.90
N ALA A 153 14.63 -17.88 -30.73
CA ALA A 153 14.92 -19.26 -30.34
C ALA A 153 13.63 -19.90 -29.83
N LYS A 154 13.28 -21.03 -30.44
CA LYS A 154 12.06 -21.81 -30.20
C LYS A 154 11.99 -22.28 -28.74
N ALA A 155 10.89 -21.96 -28.08
CA ALA A 155 10.32 -22.79 -27.03
C ALA A 155 8.82 -22.92 -27.31
N SER A 156 8.45 -24.08 -27.84
CA SER A 156 7.07 -24.52 -27.99
C SER A 156 6.44 -24.63 -26.60
N LYS A 157 5.48 -23.75 -26.29
CA LYS A 157 4.44 -24.00 -25.31
C LYS A 157 3.16 -23.45 -25.91
N LEU A 158 2.19 -24.33 -26.12
CA LEU A 158 0.84 -24.02 -26.61
C LEU A 158 0.38 -22.68 -26.00
N MET A 159 0.18 -21.67 -26.85
CA MET A 159 -0.59 -20.49 -26.48
C MET A 159 -2.04 -20.98 -26.29
N PRO A 160 -2.68 -20.74 -25.13
CA PRO A 160 -4.12 -20.92 -25.03
C PRO A 160 -4.80 -20.02 -26.07
N ALA A 161 -5.87 -20.53 -26.67
CA ALA A 161 -6.71 -19.79 -27.60
C ALA A 161 -7.11 -18.43 -27.01
N LYS A 162 -7.23 -17.42 -27.87
CA LYS A 162 -7.65 -16.05 -27.54
C LYS A 162 -9.07 -16.05 -26.97
N THR A 163 -9.22 -16.29 -25.67
CA THR A 163 -10.50 -16.15 -24.97
C THR A 163 -10.75 -14.67 -24.75
N THR A 164 -11.72 -14.10 -25.45
CA THR A 164 -12.18 -12.73 -25.20
C THR A 164 -12.70 -12.65 -23.76
N ARG A 165 -12.10 -11.77 -22.95
CA ARG A 165 -12.53 -11.55 -21.57
C ARG A 165 -13.94 -10.94 -21.55
N GLN A 166 -14.76 -11.35 -20.59
CA GLN A 166 -16.07 -10.73 -20.38
C GLN A 166 -15.93 -9.37 -19.71
N TYR A 167 -16.85 -8.44 -19.98
CA TYR A 167 -16.84 -7.10 -19.44
C TYR A 167 -18.18 -6.75 -18.79
N ILE A 168 -18.10 -5.93 -17.74
CA ILE A 168 -19.24 -5.23 -17.15
C ILE A 168 -19.27 -3.84 -17.77
N ASP A 169 -20.42 -3.42 -18.28
CA ASP A 169 -20.65 -2.04 -18.70
C ASP A 169 -20.84 -1.15 -17.46
N VAL A 170 -20.05 -0.08 -17.39
CA VAL A 170 -20.02 0.83 -16.24
C VAL A 170 -20.09 2.27 -16.76
N GLY A 171 -21.32 2.74 -17.00
CA GLY A 171 -21.54 4.02 -17.66
C GLY A 171 -20.99 4.01 -19.09
N ALA A 172 -20.12 4.96 -19.43
CA ALA A 172 -19.42 5.01 -20.71
C ALA A 172 -18.13 4.16 -20.74
N LEU A 173 -17.79 3.51 -19.63
CA LEU A 173 -16.59 2.70 -19.46
C LEU A 173 -16.93 1.22 -19.41
N LYS A 174 -15.90 0.38 -19.50
CA LYS A 174 -16.01 -1.07 -19.33
C LYS A 174 -15.04 -1.56 -18.26
N SER A 175 -15.48 -2.48 -17.40
CA SER A 175 -14.62 -3.18 -16.45
C SER A 175 -14.43 -4.62 -16.90
N PRO A 176 -13.19 -5.11 -17.10
CA PRO A 176 -12.98 -6.54 -17.32
C PRO A 176 -13.44 -7.35 -16.10
N MET A 177 -14.10 -8.48 -16.33
CA MET A 177 -14.50 -9.42 -15.28
C MET A 177 -13.31 -10.29 -14.87
N PRO A 178 -13.17 -10.61 -13.58
CA PRO A 178 -12.10 -11.50 -13.11
C PRO A 178 -12.37 -12.95 -13.54
N GLU A 179 -11.33 -13.60 -14.03
CA GLU A 179 -11.31 -15.04 -14.28
C GLU A 179 -11.05 -15.82 -12.98
N THR A 180 -11.21 -17.14 -13.05
CA THR A 180 -11.02 -18.03 -11.89
C THR A 180 -9.61 -17.91 -11.34
N GLY A 181 -9.49 -17.57 -10.05
CA GLY A 181 -8.22 -17.44 -9.34
C GLY A 181 -7.55 -16.07 -9.46
N GLU A 182 -8.11 -15.14 -10.24
CA GLU A 182 -7.57 -13.78 -10.34
C GLU A 182 -7.93 -12.92 -9.11
N PRO A 183 -7.09 -11.92 -8.78
CA PRO A 183 -7.41 -10.96 -7.73
C PRO A 183 -8.69 -10.20 -8.08
N ARG A 184 -9.54 -10.01 -7.06
CA ARG A 184 -10.85 -9.38 -7.23
C ARG A 184 -11.25 -8.57 -6.02
N TYR A 185 -12.20 -7.69 -6.23
CA TYR A 185 -12.84 -6.88 -5.20
C TYR A 185 -14.33 -6.89 -5.41
N SER A 186 -15.09 -7.28 -4.39
CA SER A 186 -16.55 -7.24 -4.44
C SER A 186 -17.04 -5.91 -3.90
N ASP A 187 -17.83 -5.19 -4.69
CA ASP A 187 -18.53 -3.98 -4.25
C ASP A 187 -19.95 -4.00 -4.78
N LYS A 188 -20.90 -3.83 -3.86
CA LYS A 188 -22.34 -3.94 -4.14
C LYS A 188 -22.64 -5.28 -4.83
N GLN A 189 -23.18 -5.24 -6.05
CA GLN A 189 -23.57 -6.40 -6.84
C GLN A 189 -22.47 -6.87 -7.81
N ASN A 190 -21.38 -6.11 -7.94
CA ASN A 190 -20.36 -6.35 -8.96
C ASN A 190 -19.09 -6.94 -8.34
N VAL A 191 -18.44 -7.81 -9.10
CA VAL A 191 -17.11 -8.34 -8.79
C VAL A 191 -16.12 -7.72 -9.77
N TRP A 192 -15.25 -6.88 -9.24
CA TRP A 192 -14.29 -6.09 -10.01
C TRP A 192 -12.97 -6.81 -10.10
N TRP A 193 -12.43 -6.94 -11.31
CA TRP A 193 -11.10 -7.47 -11.50
C TRP A 193 -10.06 -6.51 -10.93
N ARG A 194 -9.04 -7.08 -10.29
CA ARG A 194 -7.86 -6.35 -9.84
C ARG A 194 -6.64 -6.94 -10.53
N ALA A 195 -5.85 -6.07 -11.12
CA ALA A 195 -4.73 -6.48 -11.96
C ALA A 195 -3.52 -5.60 -11.74
N THR A 196 -2.33 -6.11 -12.05
CA THR A 196 -1.13 -5.28 -12.22
C THR A 196 -1.32 -4.31 -13.38
N ILE A 197 -0.53 -3.22 -13.44
CA ILE A 197 -0.64 -2.26 -14.54
C ILE A 197 -0.37 -2.92 -15.90
N LYS A 198 0.52 -3.92 -15.93
CA LYS A 198 0.86 -4.67 -17.14
C LYS A 198 -0.33 -5.49 -17.62
N GLU A 199 -0.93 -6.28 -16.73
CA GLU A 199 -2.11 -7.09 -17.03
C GLU A 199 -3.30 -6.20 -17.43
N ALA A 200 -3.53 -5.11 -16.70
CA ALA A 200 -4.61 -4.17 -16.95
C ALA A 200 -4.50 -3.52 -18.35
N ASN A 201 -3.32 -3.00 -18.69
CA ASN A 201 -3.08 -2.38 -19.99
C ASN A 201 -3.14 -3.40 -21.13
N GLN A 202 -2.65 -4.63 -20.89
CA GLN A 202 -2.77 -5.70 -21.86
C GLN A 202 -4.23 -6.06 -22.13
N ALA A 203 -5.04 -6.24 -21.09
CA ALA A 203 -6.45 -6.61 -21.21
C ALA A 203 -7.24 -5.55 -22.01
N CYS A 204 -7.15 -4.26 -21.66
CA CYS A 204 -7.86 -3.22 -22.40
C CYS A 204 -7.44 -3.18 -23.87
N ARG A 205 -6.13 -3.28 -24.16
CA ARG A 205 -5.61 -3.21 -25.54
C ARG A 205 -5.98 -4.41 -26.41
N GLN A 206 -6.10 -5.60 -25.82
CA GLN A 206 -6.49 -6.81 -26.54
C GLN A 206 -7.87 -6.68 -27.20
N ASP A 207 -8.73 -5.83 -26.61
CA ASP A 207 -10.10 -5.58 -27.05
C ASP A 207 -10.28 -4.16 -27.65
N GLY A 208 -9.19 -3.52 -28.09
CA GLY A 208 -9.23 -2.24 -28.81
C GLY A 208 -9.49 -1.01 -27.94
N MET A 209 -9.39 -1.14 -26.62
CA MET A 209 -9.56 -0.07 -25.64
C MET A 209 -8.22 0.35 -25.04
N THR A 210 -8.24 1.45 -24.30
CA THR A 210 -7.14 1.83 -23.39
C THR A 210 -7.61 1.77 -21.95
N LEU A 211 -6.67 1.76 -21.00
CA LEU A 211 -7.03 2.08 -19.62
C LEU A 211 -7.72 3.45 -19.58
N VAL A 212 -8.63 3.62 -18.63
CA VAL A 212 -9.28 4.92 -18.40
C VAL A 212 -8.23 6.00 -18.08
N SER A 213 -8.37 7.20 -18.63
CA SER A 213 -7.50 8.32 -18.29
C SER A 213 -7.80 8.90 -16.91
N GLU A 214 -6.81 9.56 -16.31
CA GLU A 214 -7.02 10.30 -15.07
C GLU A 214 -8.05 11.42 -15.26
N SER A 215 -8.04 12.10 -16.41
CA SER A 215 -9.03 13.13 -16.74
C SER A 215 -10.46 12.59 -16.76
N THR A 216 -10.68 11.41 -17.35
CA THR A 216 -11.99 10.76 -17.36
C THR A 216 -12.44 10.43 -15.94
N LEU A 217 -11.57 9.83 -15.12
CA LEU A 217 -11.91 9.53 -13.72
C LEU A 217 -12.22 10.79 -12.90
N LYS A 218 -11.48 11.88 -13.11
CA LYS A 218 -11.74 13.18 -12.46
C LYS A 218 -13.11 13.74 -12.85
N ALA A 219 -13.43 13.74 -14.16
CA ALA A 219 -14.73 14.16 -14.65
C ALA A 219 -15.86 13.31 -14.07
N LEU A 220 -15.68 11.97 -14.04
CA LEU A 220 -16.64 11.05 -13.46
C LEU A 220 -16.89 11.32 -11.97
N SER A 221 -15.82 11.55 -11.20
CA SER A 221 -15.88 11.79 -9.76
C SER A 221 -16.61 13.09 -9.37
N SER A 222 -16.83 13.97 -10.34
CA SER A 222 -17.53 15.24 -10.15
C SER A 222 -19.06 15.10 -10.29
N MET A 223 -19.56 13.95 -10.77
CA MET A 223 -21.00 13.70 -10.87
C MET A 223 -21.61 13.33 -9.51
N PRO A 224 -22.83 13.80 -9.16
CA PRO A 224 -23.41 13.62 -7.81
C PRO A 224 -23.52 12.18 -7.31
N ASP A 225 -23.63 11.20 -8.21
CA ASP A 225 -23.93 9.79 -7.88
C ASP A 225 -22.85 8.80 -8.32
N TRP A 226 -21.66 9.26 -8.71
CA TRP A 226 -20.64 8.38 -9.27
C TRP A 226 -20.27 7.21 -8.35
N LYS A 227 -20.31 7.40 -7.03
CA LYS A 227 -20.02 6.36 -6.03
C LYS A 227 -21.04 5.21 -6.00
N ASN A 228 -22.22 5.41 -6.57
CA ASN A 228 -23.22 4.34 -6.72
C ASN A 228 -22.80 3.38 -7.83
N THR A 229 -22.17 3.90 -8.88
CA THR A 229 -21.77 3.15 -10.08
C THR A 229 -20.37 2.57 -9.97
N TYR A 230 -19.40 3.34 -9.45
CA TYR A 230 -17.99 2.95 -9.43
C TYR A 230 -17.48 2.72 -8.00
N PRO A 231 -16.60 1.71 -7.79
CA PRO A 231 -15.91 1.55 -6.52
C PRO A 231 -15.10 2.78 -6.15
N SER A 232 -15.14 3.16 -4.88
CA SER A 232 -14.43 4.34 -4.37
C SER A 232 -13.41 4.02 -3.27
N ARG A 233 -13.29 2.75 -2.88
CA ARG A 233 -12.39 2.32 -1.79
C ARG A 233 -10.98 1.95 -2.24
N LEU A 234 -10.79 1.69 -3.52
CA LEU A 234 -9.51 1.27 -4.09
C LEU A 234 -9.14 2.21 -5.23
N PRO A 235 -7.85 2.47 -5.44
CA PRO A 235 -7.39 3.22 -6.60
C PRO A 235 -7.55 2.42 -7.89
N TYR A 236 -7.46 3.14 -9.00
CA TYR A 236 -7.50 2.62 -10.36
C TYR A 236 -6.13 2.69 -11.01
N TRP A 237 -5.85 1.76 -11.92
CA TRP A 237 -4.84 1.98 -12.92
C TRP A 237 -5.37 2.92 -14.01
N VAL A 238 -4.61 3.98 -14.31
CA VAL A 238 -4.96 4.91 -15.38
C VAL A 238 -4.02 4.80 -16.57
N SER A 239 -4.42 5.33 -17.73
CA SER A 239 -3.65 5.30 -18.99
C SER A 239 -2.27 5.95 -18.88
N GLU A 240 -2.09 6.86 -17.92
CA GLU A 240 -0.81 7.48 -17.56
C GLU A 240 0.14 6.54 -16.80
N MET A 241 -0.16 5.24 -16.74
CA MET A 241 0.68 4.18 -16.18
C MET A 241 0.99 4.37 -14.69
N ARG A 242 0.02 4.88 -13.94
CA ARG A 242 0.12 5.16 -12.51
C ARG A 242 -1.17 4.85 -11.80
N ALA A 243 -1.08 4.72 -10.49
CA ALA A 243 -2.24 4.56 -9.64
C ALA A 243 -2.91 5.91 -9.40
N PHE A 244 -4.22 5.96 -9.50
CA PHE A 244 -5.02 7.15 -9.22
C PHE A 244 -6.09 6.85 -8.19
N ASP A 245 -6.09 7.62 -7.10
CA ASP A 245 -7.18 7.61 -6.13
C ASP A 245 -8.22 8.66 -6.54
N VAL A 246 -9.36 8.19 -7.03
CA VAL A 246 -10.44 9.03 -7.54
C VAL A 246 -11.17 9.82 -6.44
N VAL A 247 -11.09 9.39 -5.17
CA VAL A 247 -11.69 10.11 -4.04
C VAL A 247 -10.77 11.24 -3.58
N MET A 248 -9.47 10.97 -3.50
CA MET A 248 -8.48 11.97 -3.10
C MET A 248 -8.03 12.88 -4.25
N GLY A 249 -8.28 12.49 -5.50
CA GLY A 249 -7.89 13.24 -6.69
C GLY A 249 -6.38 13.27 -6.95
N ILE A 250 -5.62 12.33 -6.39
CA ILE A 250 -4.16 12.31 -6.45
C ILE A 250 -3.60 10.99 -6.99
N SER A 251 -2.41 11.07 -7.58
CA SER A 251 -1.61 9.90 -7.92
C SER A 251 -1.00 9.29 -6.67
N MET A 252 -1.03 7.95 -6.58
CA MET A 252 -0.38 7.25 -5.47
C MET A 252 0.95 6.62 -5.92
N PRO A 253 2.02 6.70 -5.11
CA PRO A 253 3.29 6.06 -5.40
C PRO A 253 3.18 4.55 -5.11
N LEU A 254 2.53 3.83 -6.02
CA LEU A 254 2.31 2.38 -5.92
C LEU A 254 3.30 1.59 -6.78
N SER A 255 3.64 0.40 -6.33
CA SER A 255 4.40 -0.57 -7.13
C SER A 255 3.59 -0.98 -8.36
N LEU A 256 4.25 -1.16 -9.51
CA LEU A 256 3.62 -1.65 -10.75
C LEU A 256 3.02 -3.06 -10.60
N GLU A 257 3.45 -3.80 -9.59
CA GLU A 257 2.94 -5.13 -9.23
C GLU A 257 1.65 -5.06 -8.37
N SER A 258 1.17 -3.87 -8.05
CA SER A 258 -0.05 -3.68 -7.27
C SER A 258 -1.27 -4.11 -8.09
N ALA A 259 -2.17 -4.89 -7.49
CA ALA A 259 -3.42 -5.26 -8.17
C ALA A 259 -4.47 -4.18 -7.89
N LEU A 260 -4.75 -3.31 -8.85
CA LEU A 260 -5.70 -2.21 -8.69
C LEU A 260 -6.92 -2.41 -9.56
N LEU A 261 -7.95 -1.60 -9.34
CA LEU A 261 -9.15 -1.64 -10.15
C LEU A 261 -8.83 -1.28 -11.60
N VAL A 262 -9.48 -1.99 -12.52
CA VAL A 262 -9.28 -1.82 -13.96
C VAL A 262 -10.56 -1.29 -14.58
N LEU A 263 -10.45 -0.15 -15.24
CA LEU A 263 -11.47 0.37 -16.14
C LEU A 263 -10.81 0.65 -17.49
N CYS A 264 -11.52 0.28 -18.53
CA CYS A 264 -11.15 0.54 -19.90
C CYS A 264 -12.10 1.58 -20.50
N GLU A 265 -11.57 2.45 -21.35
CA GLU A 265 -12.33 3.40 -22.15
C GLU A 265 -12.04 3.18 -23.64
N PRO A 266 -12.97 3.53 -24.55
CA PRO A 266 -12.71 3.46 -25.99
C PRO A 266 -11.43 4.23 -26.33
N SER A 267 -10.57 3.63 -27.15
CA SER A 267 -9.38 4.32 -27.64
C SER A 267 -9.83 5.55 -28.44
N PRO A 268 -9.22 6.74 -28.22
CA PRO A 268 -9.52 7.93 -29.01
C PRO A 268 -9.14 7.77 -30.49
#